data_AF-A0A9Q3QDU2-F1
#
_entry.id   AF-A0A9Q3QDU2-F1
#
_cell.length_a   1.000
_cell.length_b   1.000
_cell.length_c   1.000
_cell.angle_alpha   90.00
_cell.angle_beta   90.00
_cell.angle_gamma   90.00
#
_symmetry.space_group_name_H-M   'P 1'
#
loop_
_entity.id
_entity.type
_entity.pdbx_description
1 polymer ?
#
loop_
_entity_poly.entity_id
_entity_poly.type
_entity_poly.pdbx_seq_one_letter_code
_entity_poly.pdbx_strand_id
1 'polypeptide(L)'
;MNNTYQEKTKKFGLLTYTTTRVQTKGVEEMLKSNDKQEELVTLRNVDITYGRGSKSFRAVSDLNLNIYKGEVLGLVGESGSGKSTIGKALVGLVPYSFGEIKLLGKKIPNKLARGFKFGKKLKEYNEVVNFLVNKVQMIFQDPANSLNPHINVESVVSEGLSNTKNSKEIYLYNKDQEFQKNVYDLIDSKKYPQFYGEYLEKLNVKIATNEDIAFEEFYNVFLNDIAKTKGLEEATKLLNELKIKREELSKLTENQCKRILVVEILKSVGLDESVLPRYPLEFSGGQQQRIGISRAVVLRPQLLVADEPISALDVSIQAQVVNIFNDLKDKYNLTILFIAHDLRMVEYISDRIAVMNKGRILEIGKTEEIINNPLHPYTKALLEAVPSIHGDKGSLLGYQYDINIHKYSENNQPEWLKVNENHFILATKEELKKWKNGEYE
;
A
#
# COMPACT_ATOMS: atom_id res chain seq x y z
N MET A 1 30.27 -8.41 15.21
CA MET A 1 29.18 -9.38 15.47
C MET A 1 28.46 -9.63 14.15
N ASN A 2 28.44 -10.87 13.65
CA ASN A 2 27.99 -11.17 12.29
C ASN A 2 26.49 -10.88 12.14
N ASN A 3 26.17 -9.81 11.41
CA ASN A 3 24.81 -9.36 11.10
C ASN A 3 24.17 -10.37 10.12
N THR A 4 23.67 -11.49 10.66
CA THR A 4 23.14 -12.60 9.87
C THR A 4 21.68 -12.84 10.22
N TYR A 5 20.85 -13.05 9.19
CA TYR A 5 19.46 -13.47 9.32
C TYR A 5 19.37 -14.99 9.25
N GLN A 6 18.65 -15.61 10.20
CA GLN A 6 18.52 -17.06 10.29
C GLN A 6 17.06 -17.48 10.16
N GLU A 7 16.77 -18.40 9.24
CA GLU A 7 15.45 -19.01 9.10
C GLU A 7 15.54 -20.53 9.39
N LYS A 8 14.73 -20.99 10.35
CA LYS A 8 14.62 -22.42 10.68
C LYS A 8 13.49 -23.05 9.89
N THR A 9 13.81 -24.10 9.13
CA THR A 9 12.84 -24.87 8.34
C THR A 9 12.82 -26.32 8.81
N LYS A 10 11.62 -26.89 9.00
CA LYS A 10 11.46 -28.32 9.28
C LYS A 10 11.20 -29.07 7.98
N LYS A 11 12.02 -30.07 7.67
CA LYS A 11 11.79 -31.00 6.55
C LYS A 11 11.34 -32.35 7.12
N PHE A 12 10.23 -32.89 6.61
CA PHE A 12 9.66 -34.19 7.01
C PHE A 12 9.41 -34.36 8.53
N GLY A 13 9.18 -33.26 9.27
CA GLY A 13 8.86 -33.29 10.71
C GLY A 13 10.01 -33.69 11.65
N LEU A 14 11.15 -34.17 11.13
CA LEU A 14 12.22 -34.78 11.91
C LEU A 14 13.52 -33.95 11.94
N LEU A 15 13.86 -33.25 10.85
CA LEU A 15 15.11 -32.49 10.73
C LEU A 15 14.84 -30.99 10.60
N THR A 16 15.48 -30.20 11.47
CA THR A 16 15.44 -28.73 11.44
C THR A 16 16.71 -28.22 10.76
N TYR A 17 16.55 -27.55 9.63
CA TYR A 17 17.62 -26.88 8.91
C TYR A 17 17.60 -25.39 9.27
N THR A 18 18.76 -24.80 9.52
CA THR A 18 18.89 -23.35 9.70
C THR A 18 19.59 -22.77 8.49
N THR A 19 18.87 -21.99 7.69
CA THR A 19 19.46 -21.24 6.58
C THR A 19 19.91 -19.89 7.12
N THR A 20 21.17 -19.53 6.89
CA THR A 20 21.76 -18.27 7.37
C THR A 20 22.12 -17.39 6.18
N ARG A 21 21.71 -16.12 6.21
CA ARG A 21 22.06 -15.10 5.22
C ARG A 21 22.81 -13.96 5.88
N VAL A 22 23.90 -13.52 5.28
CA VAL A 22 24.58 -12.28 5.69
C VAL A 22 23.73 -11.09 5.28
N GLN A 23 23.48 -10.17 6.21
CA GLN A 23 22.78 -8.92 5.90
C GLN A 23 23.66 -8.03 5.04
N THR A 24 23.09 -7.52 3.96
CA THR A 24 23.71 -6.48 3.14
C THR A 24 24.01 -5.27 4.02
N LYS A 25 25.22 -4.73 3.95
CA LYS A 25 25.63 -3.59 4.78
C LYS A 25 24.81 -2.35 4.41
N GLY A 26 24.49 -1.53 5.41
CA GLY A 26 23.66 -0.32 5.24
C GLY A 26 22.14 -0.54 5.17
N VAL A 27 21.65 -1.80 5.14
CA VAL A 27 20.20 -2.11 5.11
C VAL A 27 19.45 -1.45 6.26
N GLU A 28 19.96 -1.53 7.48
CA GLU A 28 19.32 -0.94 8.66
C GLU A 28 19.19 0.58 8.55
N GLU A 29 20.18 1.27 7.99
CA GLU A 29 20.13 2.72 7.78
C GLU A 29 19.11 3.10 6.70
N MET A 30 19.07 2.33 5.61
CA MET A 30 18.10 2.51 4.52
C MET A 30 16.64 2.33 5.01
N LEU A 31 16.41 1.32 5.85
CA LEU A 31 15.08 1.01 6.41
C LEU A 31 14.63 2.04 7.47
N LYS A 32 15.56 2.78 8.09
CA LYS A 32 15.31 3.84 9.08
C LYS A 32 15.17 5.24 8.47
N SER A 33 15.06 5.33 7.14
CA SER A 33 14.91 6.61 6.43
C SER A 33 13.69 7.42 6.90
N ASN A 34 12.71 6.83 7.58
CA ASN A 34 11.58 7.58 8.14
C ASN A 34 11.20 7.12 9.56
N ASP A 35 12.13 7.22 10.52
CA ASP A 35 11.95 6.80 11.93
C ASP A 35 10.74 7.42 12.67
N LYS A 36 10.11 8.45 12.10
CA LYS A 36 8.95 9.13 12.70
C LYS A 36 7.59 8.55 12.26
N GLN A 37 7.55 7.65 11.28
CA GLN A 37 6.29 7.11 10.75
C GLN A 37 6.08 5.65 11.13
N GLU A 38 4.83 5.29 11.40
CA GLU A 38 4.42 3.93 11.73
C GLU A 38 4.64 2.98 10.54
N GLU A 39 5.38 1.89 10.74
CA GLU A 39 5.61 0.86 9.72
C GLU A 39 4.34 0.00 9.53
N LEU A 40 3.70 0.12 8.36
CA LEU A 40 2.55 -0.72 8.01
C LEU A 40 2.98 -2.09 7.46
N VAL A 41 4.01 -2.09 6.62
CA VAL A 41 4.54 -3.28 5.96
C VAL A 41 6.05 -3.36 6.18
N THR A 42 6.53 -4.51 6.61
CA THR A 42 7.98 -4.78 6.71
C THR A 42 8.34 -6.06 5.98
N LEU A 43 9.29 -5.96 5.05
CA LEU A 43 9.90 -7.10 4.37
C LEU A 43 11.36 -7.20 4.81
N ARG A 44 11.78 -8.38 5.26
CA ARG A 44 13.16 -8.67 5.68
C ARG A 44 13.68 -9.90 4.95
N ASN A 45 14.73 -9.70 4.16
CA ASN A 45 15.41 -10.72 3.36
C ASN A 45 14.47 -11.59 2.53
N VAL A 46 13.44 -10.99 1.95
CA VAL A 46 12.38 -11.74 1.27
C VAL A 46 12.87 -12.26 -0.08
N ASP A 47 12.79 -13.57 -0.28
CA ASP A 47 12.95 -14.19 -1.60
C ASP A 47 11.61 -14.76 -2.07
N ILE A 48 11.34 -14.64 -3.36
CA ILE A 48 10.17 -15.28 -3.99
C ILE A 48 10.65 -16.11 -5.18
N THR A 49 10.40 -17.41 -5.13
CA THR A 49 10.83 -18.38 -6.14
C THR A 49 9.63 -19.10 -6.74
N TYR A 50 9.51 -19.06 -8.06
CA TYR A 50 8.54 -19.82 -8.83
C TYR A 50 9.12 -21.16 -9.29
N GLY A 51 8.23 -22.12 -9.55
CA GLY A 51 8.61 -23.45 -10.02
C GLY A 51 9.18 -24.35 -8.92
N ARG A 52 9.67 -25.52 -9.31
CA ARG A 52 10.30 -26.51 -8.43
C ARG A 52 11.47 -27.18 -9.14
N GLY A 53 12.46 -27.61 -8.36
CA GLY A 53 13.62 -28.34 -8.89
C GLY A 53 14.44 -27.50 -9.88
N SER A 54 14.91 -28.15 -10.96
CA SER A 54 15.75 -27.54 -11.99
C SER A 54 15.08 -26.41 -12.78
N LYS A 55 13.75 -26.32 -12.77
CA LYS A 55 12.98 -25.24 -13.43
C LYS A 55 12.60 -24.11 -12.46
N SER A 56 13.28 -24.00 -11.31
CA SER A 56 12.99 -22.93 -10.36
C SER A 56 13.56 -21.60 -10.85
N PHE A 57 12.78 -20.54 -10.69
CA PHE A 57 13.15 -19.17 -11.07
C PHE A 57 12.94 -18.25 -9.88
N ARG A 58 14.00 -17.57 -9.44
CA ARG A 58 13.93 -16.59 -8.34
C ARG A 58 13.52 -15.24 -8.91
N ALA A 59 12.26 -14.87 -8.71
CA ALA A 59 11.69 -13.62 -9.20
C ALA A 59 12.03 -12.43 -8.29
N VAL A 60 12.21 -12.67 -6.99
CA VAL A 60 12.60 -11.65 -6.00
C VAL A 60 13.71 -12.21 -5.12
N SER A 61 14.73 -11.42 -4.88
CA SER A 61 15.95 -11.82 -4.16
C SER A 61 16.34 -10.77 -3.13
N ASP A 62 16.46 -11.19 -1.87
CA ASP A 62 16.95 -10.37 -0.75
C ASP A 62 16.25 -9.02 -0.60
N LEU A 63 14.93 -9.03 -0.76
CA LEU A 63 14.12 -7.82 -0.64
C LEU A 63 14.00 -7.38 0.81
N ASN A 64 14.46 -6.17 1.08
CA ASN A 64 14.31 -5.46 2.34
C ASN A 64 13.59 -4.15 2.06
N LEU A 65 12.42 -3.95 2.65
CA LEU A 65 11.57 -2.79 2.35
C LEU A 65 10.62 -2.49 3.52
N ASN A 66 10.39 -1.21 3.77
CA ASN A 66 9.35 -0.69 4.66
C ASN A 66 8.34 0.12 3.87
N ILE A 67 7.05 -0.10 4.14
CA ILE A 67 5.96 0.78 3.72
C ILE A 67 5.33 1.38 4.98
N TYR A 68 5.31 2.69 5.07
CA TYR A 68 4.82 3.47 6.19
C TYR A 68 3.34 3.84 6.01
N LYS A 69 2.62 3.95 7.12
CA LYS A 69 1.20 4.26 7.13
C LYS A 69 0.92 5.64 6.51
N GLY A 70 -0.06 5.68 5.60
CA GLY A 70 -0.50 6.89 4.89
C GLY A 70 0.40 7.28 3.71
N GLU A 71 1.49 6.56 3.46
CA GLU A 71 2.38 6.83 2.34
C GLU A 71 1.91 6.13 1.06
N VAL A 72 2.29 6.70 -0.07
CA VAL A 72 2.31 6.06 -1.38
C VAL A 72 3.75 5.73 -1.72
N LEU A 73 4.07 4.44 -1.72
CA LEU A 73 5.35 3.95 -2.19
C LEU A 73 5.22 3.52 -3.66
N GLY A 74 5.89 4.25 -4.54
CA GLY A 74 6.08 3.88 -5.93
C GLY A 74 7.10 2.76 -6.08
N LEU A 75 6.74 1.65 -6.70
CA LEU A 75 7.66 0.57 -7.06
C LEU A 75 7.79 0.51 -8.59
N VAL A 76 8.97 0.84 -9.09
CA VAL A 76 9.19 1.10 -10.52
C VAL A 76 10.29 0.22 -11.10
N GLY A 77 10.17 -0.10 -12.40
CA GLY A 77 11.14 -0.88 -13.14
C GLY A 77 10.50 -1.48 -14.39
N GLU A 78 11.32 -2.09 -15.24
CA GLU A 78 10.88 -2.74 -16.48
C GLU A 78 9.94 -3.94 -16.23
N SER A 79 9.26 -4.37 -17.30
CA SER A 79 8.47 -5.59 -17.27
C SER A 79 9.34 -6.80 -16.85
N GLY A 80 8.81 -7.63 -15.94
CA GLY A 80 9.54 -8.79 -15.42
C GLY A 80 10.59 -8.49 -14.34
N SER A 81 10.70 -7.25 -13.84
CA SER A 81 11.64 -6.92 -12.76
C SER A 81 11.25 -7.49 -11.37
N GLY A 82 10.02 -7.99 -11.20
CA GLY A 82 9.54 -8.64 -9.97
C GLY A 82 8.48 -7.85 -9.16
N LYS A 83 8.06 -6.66 -9.65
CA LYS A 83 7.12 -5.76 -8.95
C LYS A 83 5.77 -6.41 -8.63
N SER A 84 5.09 -6.94 -9.65
CA SER A 84 3.80 -7.64 -9.49
C SER A 84 3.91 -8.89 -8.61
N THR A 85 5.09 -9.53 -8.58
CA THR A 85 5.36 -10.66 -7.68
C THR A 85 5.37 -10.21 -6.21
N ILE A 86 5.95 -9.05 -5.90
CA ILE A 86 5.91 -8.46 -4.56
C ILE A 86 4.46 -8.11 -4.17
N GLY A 87 3.74 -7.41 -5.05
CA GLY A 87 2.34 -7.06 -4.83
C GLY A 87 1.47 -8.29 -4.51
N LYS A 88 1.60 -9.34 -5.33
CA LYS A 88 0.89 -10.62 -5.14
C LYS A 88 1.30 -11.34 -3.84
N ALA A 89 2.53 -11.18 -3.36
CA ALA A 89 2.96 -11.76 -2.10
C ALA A 89 2.35 -11.04 -0.89
N LEU A 90 2.24 -9.70 -0.95
CA LEU A 90 1.62 -8.92 0.13
C LEU A 90 0.13 -9.24 0.32
N VAL A 91 -0.59 -9.53 -0.77
CA VAL A 91 -2.01 -9.94 -0.71
C VAL A 91 -2.19 -11.45 -0.48
N GLY A 92 -1.10 -12.22 -0.32
CA GLY A 92 -1.16 -13.66 -0.05
C GLY A 92 -1.46 -14.56 -1.26
N LEU A 93 -1.40 -14.02 -2.49
CA LEU A 93 -1.60 -14.80 -3.71
C LEU A 93 -0.36 -15.61 -4.10
N VAL A 94 0.84 -15.13 -3.75
CA VAL A 94 2.12 -15.80 -4.04
C VAL A 94 2.90 -16.02 -2.73
N PRO A 95 3.34 -17.25 -2.41
CA PRO A 95 4.13 -17.51 -1.22
C PRO A 95 5.57 -17.00 -1.39
N TYR A 96 6.14 -16.44 -0.33
CA TYR A 96 7.58 -16.20 -0.27
C TYR A 96 8.34 -17.48 0.12
N SER A 97 9.56 -17.61 -0.38
CA SER A 97 10.43 -18.80 -0.21
C SER A 97 11.45 -18.68 0.91
N PHE A 98 11.82 -17.46 1.31
CA PHE A 98 12.75 -17.17 2.40
C PHE A 98 12.46 -15.79 2.98
N GLY A 99 12.79 -15.56 4.26
CA GLY A 99 12.69 -14.25 4.90
C GLY A 99 11.41 -14.06 5.72
N GLU A 100 10.97 -12.80 5.84
CA GLU A 100 9.79 -12.44 6.62
C GLU A 100 9.01 -11.28 5.99
N ILE A 101 7.69 -11.44 5.94
CA ILE A 101 6.74 -10.35 5.63
C ILE A 101 5.86 -10.14 6.87
N LYS A 102 5.80 -8.90 7.36
CA LYS A 102 4.80 -8.48 8.35
C LYS A 102 3.91 -7.39 7.77
N LEU A 103 2.62 -7.47 8.11
CA LEU A 103 1.60 -6.48 7.82
C LEU A 103 0.95 -6.11 9.15
N LEU A 104 0.92 -4.82 9.51
CA LEU A 104 0.36 -4.35 10.78
C LEU A 104 0.95 -5.08 11.99
N GLY A 105 2.27 -5.26 11.99
CA GLY A 105 3.00 -6.05 13.00
C GLY A 105 2.74 -7.57 12.95
N LYS A 106 1.75 -8.05 12.20
CA LYS A 106 1.41 -9.47 12.07
C LYS A 106 2.25 -10.15 10.99
N LYS A 107 2.98 -11.19 11.37
CA LYS A 107 3.73 -12.02 10.43
C LYS A 107 2.78 -12.80 9.52
N ILE A 108 2.98 -12.70 8.21
CA ILE A 108 2.26 -13.47 7.21
C ILE A 108 2.93 -14.83 7.04
N PRO A 109 2.18 -15.94 7.06
CA PRO A 109 2.76 -17.26 6.89
C PRO A 109 3.32 -17.43 5.47
N ASN A 110 4.53 -18.00 5.36
CA ASN A 110 5.19 -18.27 4.07
C ASN A 110 4.35 -19.13 3.12
N LYS A 111 3.53 -20.04 3.65
CA LYS A 111 2.58 -20.85 2.90
C LYS A 111 1.23 -20.80 3.59
N LEU A 112 0.27 -20.17 2.93
CA LEU A 112 -1.14 -20.45 3.16
C LEU A 112 -1.41 -21.87 2.66
N ALA A 113 -1.29 -22.87 3.54
CA ALA A 113 -1.47 -24.26 3.17
C ALA A 113 -2.84 -24.45 2.51
N ARG A 114 -2.89 -24.89 1.24
CA ARG A 114 -4.13 -25.31 0.59
C ARG A 114 -4.33 -26.80 0.85
N GLY A 115 -5.54 -27.22 1.23
CA GLY A 115 -5.89 -28.61 1.54
C GLY A 115 -6.87 -28.75 2.70
N PHE A 116 -7.31 -29.98 2.96
CA PHE A 116 -8.20 -30.30 4.09
C PHE A 116 -7.51 -29.97 5.42
N LYS A 117 -8.10 -29.05 6.19
CA LYS A 117 -7.63 -28.64 7.52
C LYS A 117 -8.72 -28.91 8.54
N PHE A 118 -8.31 -29.35 9.71
CA PHE A 118 -9.20 -29.59 10.85
C PHE A 118 -8.68 -28.89 12.11
N GLY A 119 -9.60 -28.56 13.00
CA GLY A 119 -9.32 -27.97 14.32
C GLY A 119 -8.54 -26.65 14.23
N LYS A 120 -7.52 -26.53 15.08
CA LYS A 120 -6.74 -25.29 15.29
C LYS A 120 -6.14 -24.71 13.99
N LYS A 121 -5.65 -25.57 13.08
CA LYS A 121 -5.03 -25.14 11.82
C LYS A 121 -6.01 -24.49 10.84
N LEU A 122 -7.29 -24.91 10.87
CA LEU A 122 -8.32 -24.27 10.04
C LEU A 122 -8.68 -22.90 10.60
N LYS A 123 -8.79 -22.80 11.93
CA LYS A 123 -9.04 -21.52 12.61
C LYS A 123 -7.96 -20.49 12.32
N GLU A 124 -6.69 -20.85 12.51
CA GLU A 124 -5.53 -19.98 12.22
C GLU A 124 -5.49 -19.54 10.74
N TYR A 125 -5.83 -20.45 9.82
CA TYR A 125 -5.92 -20.11 8.41
C TYR A 125 -7.02 -19.08 8.12
N ASN A 126 -8.23 -19.32 8.64
CA ASN A 126 -9.35 -18.40 8.46
C ASN A 126 -9.05 -17.03 9.09
N GLU A 127 -8.38 -16.98 10.24
CA GLU A 127 -7.95 -15.73 10.87
C GLU A 127 -6.95 -14.94 10.01
N VAL A 128 -6.01 -15.62 9.34
CA VAL A 128 -5.07 -14.96 8.41
C VAL A 128 -5.79 -14.50 7.15
N VAL A 129 -6.65 -15.33 6.56
CA VAL A 129 -7.41 -14.97 5.37
C VAL A 129 -8.34 -13.79 5.66
N ASN A 130 -9.11 -13.84 6.74
CA ASN A 130 -9.98 -12.75 7.15
C ASN A 130 -9.19 -11.46 7.41
N PHE A 131 -8.00 -11.57 8.03
CA PHE A 131 -7.11 -10.43 8.20
C PHE A 131 -6.69 -9.83 6.85
N LEU A 132 -6.21 -10.65 5.91
CA LEU A 132 -5.77 -10.19 4.60
C LEU A 132 -6.92 -9.55 3.81
N VAL A 133 -8.08 -10.22 3.74
CA VAL A 133 -9.26 -9.73 3.01
C VAL A 133 -9.74 -8.38 3.56
N ASN A 134 -9.70 -8.15 4.87
CA ASN A 134 -10.17 -6.89 5.44
C ASN A 134 -9.11 -5.78 5.43
N LYS A 135 -7.82 -6.11 5.46
CA LYS A 135 -6.74 -5.13 5.65
C LYS A 135 -5.96 -4.81 4.38
N VAL A 136 -6.00 -5.70 3.38
CA VAL A 136 -5.20 -5.58 2.16
C VAL A 136 -6.08 -5.82 0.95
N GLN A 137 -6.05 -4.90 0.00
CA GLN A 137 -6.76 -5.04 -1.26
C GLN A 137 -5.83 -4.81 -2.45
N MET A 138 -6.19 -5.35 -3.60
CA MET A 138 -5.39 -5.27 -4.81
C MET A 138 -6.22 -4.78 -5.99
N ILE A 139 -5.64 -3.86 -6.76
CA ILE A 139 -6.10 -3.51 -8.10
C ILE A 139 -5.15 -4.19 -9.09
N PHE A 140 -5.72 -4.98 -9.99
CA PHE A 140 -4.97 -5.72 -11.00
C PHE A 140 -4.73 -4.87 -12.25
N GLN A 141 -3.66 -5.20 -12.98
CA GLN A 141 -3.22 -4.53 -14.21
C GLN A 141 -4.29 -4.45 -15.31
N ASP A 142 -5.16 -5.47 -15.39
CA ASP A 142 -6.23 -5.51 -16.38
C ASP A 142 -7.59 -5.51 -15.67
N PRO A 143 -8.29 -4.36 -15.63
CA PRO A 143 -9.60 -4.27 -15.00
C PRO A 143 -10.63 -5.18 -15.71
N ALA A 144 -10.62 -5.26 -17.05
CA ALA A 144 -11.60 -6.03 -17.82
C ALA A 144 -11.56 -7.52 -17.46
N ASN A 145 -10.36 -8.08 -17.30
CA ASN A 145 -10.16 -9.47 -16.89
C ASN A 145 -10.40 -9.69 -15.38
N SER A 146 -10.35 -8.63 -14.57
CA SER A 146 -10.56 -8.73 -13.13
C SER A 146 -12.03 -8.61 -12.71
N LEU A 147 -12.89 -8.02 -13.55
CA LEU A 147 -14.31 -7.82 -13.29
C LEU A 147 -15.12 -8.96 -13.91
N ASN A 148 -16.12 -9.48 -13.20
CA ASN A 148 -17.01 -10.48 -13.77
C ASN A 148 -18.02 -9.81 -14.70
N PRO A 149 -18.02 -10.11 -16.02
CA PRO A 149 -18.85 -9.41 -16.99
C PRO A 149 -20.34 -9.76 -16.92
N HIS A 150 -20.71 -10.82 -16.20
CA HIS A 150 -22.07 -11.33 -16.12
C HIS A 150 -22.84 -10.83 -14.89
N ILE A 151 -22.23 -9.98 -14.07
CA ILE A 151 -22.87 -9.37 -12.91
C ILE A 151 -22.82 -7.85 -13.01
N ASN A 152 -23.81 -7.19 -12.41
CA ASN A 152 -23.92 -5.74 -12.48
C ASN A 152 -22.89 -5.02 -11.59
N VAL A 153 -22.69 -3.73 -11.82
CA VAL A 153 -21.71 -2.91 -11.09
C VAL A 153 -21.98 -2.91 -9.59
N GLU A 154 -23.24 -2.85 -9.15
CA GLU A 154 -23.58 -2.91 -7.72
C GLU A 154 -23.05 -4.19 -7.07
N SER A 155 -23.23 -5.34 -7.71
CA SER A 155 -22.74 -6.64 -7.21
C SER A 155 -21.22 -6.73 -7.24
N VAL A 156 -20.59 -6.22 -8.31
CA VAL A 156 -19.13 -6.19 -8.45
C VAL A 156 -18.49 -5.39 -7.32
N VAL A 157 -18.97 -4.17 -7.09
CA VAL A 157 -18.39 -3.28 -6.08
C VAL A 157 -18.71 -3.79 -4.67
N SER A 158 -19.90 -4.34 -4.45
CA SER A 158 -20.32 -4.84 -3.13
C SER A 158 -19.88 -6.27 -2.82
N GLU A 159 -19.13 -6.93 -3.70
CA GLU A 159 -18.69 -8.33 -3.54
C GLU A 159 -17.93 -8.52 -2.22
N GLY A 160 -16.92 -7.68 -1.98
CA GLY A 160 -16.11 -7.72 -0.77
C GLY A 160 -16.93 -7.52 0.50
N LEU A 161 -17.85 -6.54 0.49
CA LEU A 161 -18.76 -6.24 1.60
C LEU A 161 -19.70 -7.41 1.89
N SER A 162 -20.21 -8.06 0.84
CA SER A 162 -21.10 -9.22 0.97
C SER A 162 -20.39 -10.45 1.54
N ASN A 163 -19.10 -10.61 1.23
CA ASN A 163 -18.28 -11.71 1.74
C ASN A 163 -17.89 -11.52 3.21
N THR A 164 -17.64 -10.29 3.64
CA THR A 164 -17.16 -9.96 4.99
C THR A 164 -18.28 -9.65 5.98
N LYS A 165 -19.44 -9.18 5.50
CA LYS A 165 -20.64 -8.85 6.31
C LYS A 165 -20.37 -7.82 7.40
N ASN A 166 -19.54 -6.82 7.10
CA ASN A 166 -19.18 -5.71 7.99
C ASN A 166 -19.50 -4.32 7.41
N SER A 167 -20.43 -4.26 6.46
CA SER A 167 -20.84 -3.02 5.77
C SER A 167 -21.39 -1.99 6.74
N LYS A 168 -22.19 -2.42 7.73
CA LYS A 168 -22.70 -1.51 8.77
C LYS A 168 -21.56 -0.95 9.61
N GLU A 169 -20.64 -1.79 10.06
CA GLU A 169 -19.48 -1.36 10.85
C GLU A 169 -18.64 -0.33 10.08
N ILE A 170 -18.31 -0.60 8.81
CA ILE A 170 -17.56 0.32 7.95
C ILE A 170 -18.31 1.65 7.76
N TYR A 171 -19.61 1.58 7.48
CA TYR A 171 -20.43 2.78 7.27
C TYR A 171 -20.44 3.67 8.51
N LEU A 172 -20.66 3.08 9.67
CA LEU A 172 -20.74 3.79 10.93
C LEU A 172 -19.39 4.36 11.36
N TYR A 173 -18.30 3.59 11.21
CA TYR A 173 -16.94 4.08 11.43
C TYR A 173 -16.65 5.33 10.58
N ASN A 174 -17.01 5.32 9.29
CA ASN A 174 -16.82 6.50 8.43
C ASN A 174 -17.58 7.72 8.94
N LYS A 175 -18.80 7.52 9.45
CA LYS A 175 -19.63 8.60 10.01
C LYS A 175 -19.06 9.12 11.32
N ASP A 176 -18.56 8.24 12.17
CA ASP A 176 -17.91 8.63 13.43
C ASP A 176 -16.64 9.46 13.17
N GLN A 177 -15.83 9.10 12.18
CA GLN A 177 -14.66 9.89 11.76
C GLN A 177 -15.05 11.25 11.16
N GLU A 178 -16.07 11.30 10.30
CA GLU A 178 -16.62 12.55 9.75
C GLU A 178 -17.12 13.48 10.86
N PHE A 179 -17.86 12.94 11.81
CA PHE A 179 -18.44 13.67 12.93
C PHE A 179 -17.36 14.18 13.89
N GLN A 180 -16.35 13.35 14.15
CA GLN A 180 -15.16 13.75 14.91
C GLN A 180 -14.46 14.93 14.25
N LYS A 181 -14.19 14.87 12.95
CA LYS A 181 -13.57 15.99 12.22
C LYS A 181 -14.38 17.28 12.38
N ASN A 182 -15.70 17.23 12.15
CA ASN A 182 -16.58 18.39 12.27
C ASN A 182 -16.56 19.01 13.68
N VAL A 183 -16.45 18.20 14.73
CA VAL A 183 -16.34 18.68 16.11
C VAL A 183 -14.96 19.30 16.38
N TYR A 184 -13.88 18.66 15.92
CA TYR A 184 -12.52 19.17 16.08
C TYR A 184 -12.26 20.46 15.28
N ASP A 185 -13.00 20.70 14.20
CA ASP A 185 -12.95 21.98 13.45
C ASP A 185 -13.44 23.18 14.29
N LEU A 186 -14.24 22.93 15.34
CA LEU A 186 -14.70 23.96 16.30
C LEU A 186 -13.80 24.08 17.54
N ILE A 187 -12.86 23.17 17.73
CA ILE A 187 -11.93 23.18 18.87
C ILE A 187 -10.62 23.82 18.38
N ASP A 188 -10.18 24.89 19.04
CA ASP A 188 -8.89 25.50 18.72
C ASP A 188 -7.77 24.73 19.42
N SER A 189 -6.86 24.14 18.62
CA SER A 189 -5.73 23.34 19.11
C SER A 189 -4.73 24.12 19.98
N LYS A 190 -4.62 25.44 19.80
CA LYS A 190 -3.76 26.29 20.64
C LYS A 190 -4.42 26.60 21.96
N LYS A 191 -5.76 26.76 21.98
CA LYS A 191 -6.52 27.09 23.18
C LYS A 191 -6.82 25.87 24.05
N TYR A 192 -6.99 24.71 23.43
CA TYR A 192 -7.35 23.46 24.11
C TYR A 192 -6.42 22.30 23.75
N PRO A 193 -5.10 22.41 24.02
CA PRO A 193 -4.12 21.39 23.63
C PRO A 193 -4.35 20.01 24.29
N GLN A 194 -5.09 19.95 25.41
CA GLN A 194 -5.39 18.71 26.12
C GLN A 194 -6.24 17.71 25.31
N PHE A 195 -6.98 18.17 24.30
CA PHE A 195 -7.78 17.29 23.42
C PHE A 195 -6.98 16.80 22.20
N TYR A 196 -5.74 17.24 22.02
CA TYR A 196 -4.89 16.87 20.88
C TYR A 196 -3.76 15.93 21.31
N GLY A 197 -2.95 15.49 20.33
CA GLY A 197 -1.86 14.55 20.57
C GLY A 197 -2.36 13.20 21.04
N GLU A 198 -1.86 12.73 22.18
CA GLU A 198 -2.16 11.40 22.73
C GLU A 198 -3.66 11.18 22.98
N TYR A 199 -4.42 12.22 23.34
CA TYR A 199 -5.86 12.11 23.55
C TYR A 199 -6.59 11.77 22.24
N LEU A 200 -6.33 12.55 21.19
CA LEU A 200 -6.91 12.34 19.86
C LEU A 200 -6.50 10.99 19.27
N GLU A 201 -5.24 10.57 19.47
CA GLU A 201 -4.77 9.25 19.05
C GLU A 201 -5.53 8.11 19.74
N LYS A 202 -5.68 8.18 21.08
CA LYS A 202 -6.46 7.19 21.84
C LYS A 202 -7.92 7.14 21.39
N LEU A 203 -8.52 8.30 21.15
CA LEU A 203 -9.89 8.41 20.64
C LEU A 203 -10.03 7.75 19.26
N ASN A 204 -9.11 8.04 18.34
CA ASN A 204 -9.09 7.43 16.99
C ASN A 204 -8.94 5.91 17.05
N VAL A 205 -8.06 5.40 17.92
CA VAL A 205 -7.87 3.95 18.12
C VAL A 205 -9.16 3.30 18.62
N LYS A 206 -9.84 3.91 19.59
CA LYS A 206 -11.09 3.39 20.14
C LYS A 206 -12.22 3.41 19.09
N ILE A 207 -12.34 4.48 18.30
CA ILE A 207 -13.31 4.56 17.19
C ILE A 207 -13.07 3.44 16.15
N ALA A 208 -11.80 3.08 15.90
CA ALA A 208 -11.44 2.02 14.96
C ALA A 208 -11.62 0.58 15.50
N THR A 209 -12.07 0.40 16.74
CA THR A 209 -12.08 -0.93 17.40
C THR A 209 -13.37 -1.72 17.14
N ASN A 210 -14.53 -1.19 17.54
CA ASN A 210 -15.86 -1.71 17.22
C ASN A 210 -16.93 -0.64 17.50
N GLU A 211 -18.17 -0.88 17.05
CA GLU A 211 -19.28 0.08 17.16
C GLU A 211 -19.56 0.53 18.60
N ASP A 212 -19.65 -0.40 19.56
CA ASP A 212 -20.04 -0.07 20.94
C ASP A 212 -18.97 0.75 21.66
N ILE A 213 -17.69 0.38 21.48
CA ILE A 213 -16.55 1.11 22.05
C ILE A 213 -16.41 2.48 21.41
N ALA A 214 -16.56 2.56 20.08
CA ALA A 214 -16.54 3.82 19.35
C ALA A 214 -17.63 4.77 19.87
N PHE A 215 -18.83 4.24 20.08
CA PHE A 215 -19.95 5.05 20.55
C PHE A 215 -19.72 5.57 21.96
N GLU A 216 -19.33 4.69 22.89
CA GLU A 216 -19.05 5.05 24.28
C GLU A 216 -17.95 6.11 24.37
N GLU A 217 -16.82 5.90 23.70
CA GLU A 217 -15.71 6.82 23.83
C GLU A 217 -16.02 8.20 23.22
N PHE A 218 -16.58 8.23 22.01
CA PHE A 218 -16.75 9.49 21.29
C PHE A 218 -18.00 10.27 21.74
N TYR A 219 -19.13 9.59 21.98
CA TYR A 219 -20.39 10.26 22.29
C TYR A 219 -20.75 10.30 23.78
N ASN A 220 -20.04 9.56 24.65
CA ASN A 220 -20.24 9.65 26.10
C ASN A 220 -19.01 10.23 26.80
N VAL A 221 -17.83 9.62 26.65
CA VAL A 221 -16.62 10.06 27.35
C VAL A 221 -16.16 11.43 26.84
N PHE A 222 -15.88 11.54 25.53
CA PHE A 222 -15.39 12.79 24.94
C PHE A 222 -16.42 13.92 25.07
N LEU A 223 -17.71 13.63 24.86
CA LEU A 223 -18.78 14.59 25.08
C LEU A 223 -18.79 15.16 26.51
N ASN A 224 -18.64 14.31 27.52
CA ASN A 224 -18.58 14.72 28.91
C ASN A 224 -17.34 15.59 29.20
N ASP A 225 -16.20 15.26 28.59
CA ASP A 225 -14.96 16.02 28.77
C ASP A 225 -15.04 17.42 28.15
N ILE A 226 -15.60 17.56 26.93
CA ILE A 226 -15.80 18.87 26.30
C ILE A 226 -16.89 19.70 27.02
N ALA A 227 -17.96 19.06 27.51
CA ALA A 227 -19.06 19.74 28.19
C ALA A 227 -18.64 20.38 29.52
N LYS A 228 -17.62 19.81 30.19
CA LYS A 228 -17.03 20.39 31.42
C LYS A 228 -16.10 21.57 31.15
N THR A 229 -15.71 21.78 29.89
CA THR A 229 -14.72 22.78 29.51
C THR A 229 -15.40 24.07 29.04
N LYS A 230 -15.07 25.20 29.67
CA LYS A 230 -15.65 26.51 29.32
C LYS A 230 -15.24 26.96 27.90
N GLY A 231 -16.18 27.51 27.14
CA GLY A 231 -15.93 28.04 25.79
C GLY A 231 -15.99 26.98 24.68
N LEU A 232 -16.51 25.78 24.97
CA LEU A 232 -16.78 24.71 23.99
C LEU A 232 -18.28 24.37 23.90
N GLU A 233 -19.16 25.33 24.22
CA GLU A 233 -20.60 25.12 24.23
C GLU A 233 -21.14 24.76 22.84
N GLU A 234 -20.58 25.37 21.79
CA GLU A 234 -20.95 25.10 20.39
C GLU A 234 -20.55 23.69 19.96
N ALA A 235 -19.31 23.28 20.24
CA ALA A 235 -18.82 21.92 19.98
C ALA A 235 -19.63 20.86 20.76
N THR A 236 -19.98 21.15 22.01
CA THR A 236 -20.83 20.28 22.85
C THR A 236 -22.24 20.14 22.27
N LYS A 237 -22.84 21.23 21.79
CA LYS A 237 -24.15 21.20 21.15
C LYS A 237 -24.12 20.36 19.86
N LEU A 238 -23.13 20.59 19.00
CA LEU A 238 -22.94 19.83 17.76
C LEU A 238 -22.79 18.34 18.06
N LEU A 239 -21.95 17.95 19.02
CA LEU A 239 -21.73 16.54 19.34
C LEU A 239 -22.99 15.85 19.89
N ASN A 240 -23.84 16.56 20.64
CA ASN A 240 -25.16 16.02 21.06
C ASN A 240 -26.09 15.78 19.87
N GLU A 241 -26.16 16.71 18.91
CA GLU A 241 -26.96 16.53 17.68
C GLU A 241 -26.45 15.35 16.85
N LEU A 242 -25.12 15.23 16.73
CA LEU A 242 -24.47 14.12 16.02
C LEU A 242 -24.68 12.77 16.71
N LYS A 243 -24.74 12.74 18.05
CA LYS A 243 -25.08 11.52 18.82
C LYS A 243 -26.46 10.98 18.45
N ILE A 244 -27.48 11.84 18.44
CA ILE A 244 -28.86 11.46 18.06
C ILE A 244 -28.88 10.93 16.63
N LYS A 245 -28.22 11.64 15.71
CA LYS A 245 -28.09 11.22 14.31
C LYS A 245 -27.39 9.85 14.20
N ARG A 246 -26.35 9.61 15.00
CA ARG A 246 -25.62 8.34 15.01
C ARG A 246 -26.46 7.17 15.50
N GLU A 247 -27.34 7.38 16.48
CA GLU A 247 -28.32 6.39 16.96
C GLU A 247 -29.41 6.09 15.92
N GLU A 248 -29.77 7.05 15.08
CA GLU A 248 -30.66 6.78 13.95
C GLU A 248 -29.96 5.96 12.86
N LEU A 249 -28.71 6.30 12.55
CA LEU A 249 -27.90 5.57 11.57
C LEU A 249 -27.61 4.13 12.00
N SER A 250 -27.48 3.86 13.31
CA SER A 250 -27.27 2.49 13.82
C SER A 250 -28.48 1.57 13.62
N LYS A 251 -29.67 2.12 13.31
CA LYS A 251 -30.87 1.32 12.99
C LYS A 251 -30.87 0.80 11.55
N LEU A 252 -29.98 1.29 10.69
CA LEU A 252 -29.89 0.82 9.30
C LEU A 252 -29.46 -0.65 9.26
N THR A 253 -30.04 -1.37 8.30
CA THR A 253 -29.68 -2.75 8.01
C THR A 253 -28.34 -2.84 7.28
N GLU A 254 -27.69 -3.98 7.38
CA GLU A 254 -26.44 -4.30 6.67
C GLU A 254 -26.54 -4.00 5.16
N ASN A 255 -27.67 -4.36 4.53
CA ASN A 255 -27.89 -4.13 3.10
C ASN A 255 -28.06 -2.64 2.76
N GLN A 256 -28.70 -1.85 3.62
CA GLN A 256 -28.82 -0.40 3.43
C GLN A 256 -27.45 0.27 3.51
N CYS A 257 -26.67 -0.04 4.56
CA CYS A 257 -25.31 0.47 4.72
C CYS A 257 -24.42 0.08 3.53
N LYS A 258 -24.51 -1.17 3.07
CA LYS A 258 -23.81 -1.66 1.89
C LYS A 258 -24.12 -0.83 0.64
N ARG A 259 -25.41 -0.59 0.36
CA ARG A 259 -25.81 0.22 -0.80
C ARG A 259 -25.29 1.65 -0.71
N ILE A 260 -25.38 2.27 0.47
CA ILE A 260 -24.86 3.63 0.70
C ILE A 260 -23.36 3.69 0.42
N LEU A 261 -22.57 2.75 0.97
CA LEU A 261 -21.12 2.68 0.73
C LEU A 261 -20.77 2.53 -0.74
N VAL A 262 -21.50 1.68 -1.48
CA VAL A 262 -21.29 1.48 -2.91
C VAL A 262 -21.56 2.77 -3.70
N VAL A 263 -22.65 3.47 -3.39
CA VAL A 263 -22.98 4.73 -4.05
C VAL A 263 -21.95 5.81 -3.71
N GLU A 264 -21.52 5.92 -2.46
CA GLU A 264 -20.51 6.89 -2.02
C GLU A 264 -19.16 6.67 -2.69
N ILE A 265 -18.70 5.41 -2.80
CA ILE A 265 -17.41 5.13 -3.45
C ILE A 265 -17.48 5.37 -4.96
N LEU A 266 -18.57 4.98 -5.62
CA LEU A 266 -18.75 5.23 -7.05
C LEU A 266 -18.74 6.74 -7.36
N LYS A 267 -19.44 7.53 -6.55
CA LYS A 267 -19.41 9.00 -6.67
C LYS A 267 -18.00 9.56 -6.49
N SER A 268 -17.22 9.03 -5.54
CA SER A 268 -15.83 9.48 -5.33
C SER A 268 -14.90 9.19 -6.50
N VAL A 269 -15.23 8.21 -7.35
CA VAL A 269 -14.49 7.94 -8.59
C VAL A 269 -15.17 8.55 -9.82
N GLY A 270 -16.15 9.45 -9.65
CA GLY A 270 -16.83 10.15 -10.75
C GLY A 270 -17.85 9.30 -11.51
N LEU A 271 -18.46 8.30 -10.86
CA LEU A 271 -19.53 7.46 -11.42
C LEU A 271 -20.84 7.66 -10.63
N ASP A 272 -21.90 8.07 -11.32
CA ASP A 272 -23.22 8.28 -10.72
C ASP A 272 -24.01 6.97 -10.49
N GLU A 273 -25.07 7.02 -9.69
CA GLU A 273 -25.89 5.85 -9.32
C GLU A 273 -26.52 5.14 -10.53
N SER A 274 -26.67 5.84 -11.66
CA SER A 274 -27.15 5.27 -12.94
C SER A 274 -26.34 4.06 -13.44
N VAL A 275 -25.10 3.88 -12.96
CA VAL A 275 -24.23 2.76 -13.34
C VAL A 275 -24.52 1.47 -12.61
N LEU A 276 -25.21 1.51 -11.46
CA LEU A 276 -25.45 0.32 -10.61
C LEU A 276 -26.04 -0.89 -11.34
N PRO A 277 -27.11 -0.75 -12.16
CA PRO A 277 -27.73 -1.91 -12.82
C PRO A 277 -26.98 -2.35 -14.09
N ARG A 278 -26.02 -1.56 -14.56
CA ARG A 278 -25.25 -1.81 -15.79
C ARG A 278 -24.21 -2.89 -15.59
N TYR A 279 -23.69 -3.43 -16.68
CA TYR A 279 -22.67 -4.48 -16.68
C TYR A 279 -21.28 -3.92 -17.03
N PRO A 280 -20.18 -4.46 -16.47
CA PRO A 280 -18.81 -3.98 -16.74
C PRO A 280 -18.46 -3.84 -18.23
N LEU A 281 -18.94 -4.73 -19.09
CA LEU A 281 -18.68 -4.69 -20.54
C LEU A 281 -19.29 -3.47 -21.25
N GLU A 282 -20.24 -2.78 -20.62
CA GLU A 282 -20.87 -1.59 -21.20
C GLU A 282 -20.08 -0.30 -20.96
N PHE A 283 -18.91 -0.40 -20.32
CA PHE A 283 -18.07 0.73 -19.90
C PHE A 283 -16.75 0.75 -20.68
N SER A 284 -16.20 1.95 -20.86
CA SER A 284 -14.83 2.13 -21.37
C SER A 284 -13.78 1.55 -20.41
N GLY A 285 -12.57 1.27 -20.89
CA GLY A 285 -11.48 0.76 -20.04
C GLY A 285 -11.18 1.64 -18.82
N GLY A 286 -11.22 2.97 -18.98
CA GLY A 286 -11.07 3.91 -17.86
C GLY A 286 -12.20 3.84 -16.83
N GLN A 287 -13.45 3.63 -17.27
CA GLN A 287 -14.58 3.45 -16.38
C GLN A 287 -14.54 2.08 -15.68
N GLN A 288 -14.13 1.02 -16.38
CA GLN A 288 -13.87 -0.29 -15.77
C GLN A 288 -12.77 -0.20 -14.70
N GLN A 289 -11.72 0.58 -14.95
CA GLN A 289 -10.69 0.85 -13.95
C GLN A 289 -11.27 1.53 -12.70
N ARG A 290 -12.10 2.56 -12.86
CA ARG A 290 -12.80 3.24 -11.75
C ARG A 290 -13.70 2.28 -10.95
N ILE A 291 -14.39 1.36 -11.62
CA ILE A 291 -15.16 0.29 -10.97
C ILE A 291 -14.23 -0.66 -10.19
N GLY A 292 -13.11 -1.05 -10.77
CA GLY A 292 -12.09 -1.88 -10.12
C GLY A 292 -11.49 -1.22 -8.87
N ILE A 293 -11.16 0.07 -8.94
CA ILE A 293 -10.73 0.90 -7.81
C ILE A 293 -11.82 0.92 -6.73
N SER A 294 -13.07 1.16 -7.11
CA SER A 294 -14.20 1.20 -6.18
C SER A 294 -14.37 -0.13 -5.42
N ARG A 295 -14.32 -1.26 -6.12
CA ARG A 295 -14.39 -2.60 -5.52
C ARG A 295 -13.29 -2.82 -4.48
N ALA A 296 -12.07 -2.38 -4.75
CA ALA A 296 -10.95 -2.55 -3.83
C ALA A 296 -11.07 -1.62 -2.61
N VAL A 297 -11.48 -0.36 -2.80
CA VAL A 297 -11.42 0.67 -1.76
C VAL A 297 -12.67 0.70 -0.86
N VAL A 298 -13.80 0.15 -1.31
CA VAL A 298 -15.04 0.13 -0.52
C VAL A 298 -14.88 -0.59 0.83
N LEU A 299 -13.96 -1.55 0.91
CA LEU A 299 -13.62 -2.29 2.13
C LEU A 299 -12.76 -1.51 3.13
N ARG A 300 -12.34 -0.29 2.81
CA ARG A 300 -11.41 0.52 3.62
C ARG A 300 -10.13 -0.25 3.99
N PRO A 301 -9.38 -0.77 3.00
CA PRO A 301 -8.14 -1.46 3.28
C PRO A 301 -7.13 -0.51 3.93
N GLN A 302 -6.26 -1.05 4.77
CA GLN A 302 -5.14 -0.27 5.31
C GLN A 302 -3.97 -0.24 4.32
N LEU A 303 -3.82 -1.29 3.51
CA LEU A 303 -2.89 -1.36 2.38
C LEU A 303 -3.63 -1.61 1.07
N LEU A 304 -3.43 -0.75 0.08
CA LEU A 304 -3.86 -0.95 -1.29
C LEU A 304 -2.65 -1.23 -2.18
N VAL A 305 -2.65 -2.39 -2.86
CA VAL A 305 -1.64 -2.73 -3.86
C VAL A 305 -2.22 -2.42 -5.23
N ALA A 306 -1.68 -1.42 -5.92
CA ALA A 306 -2.10 -1.05 -7.26
C ALA A 306 -1.07 -1.56 -8.28
N ASP A 307 -1.37 -2.68 -8.94
CA ASP A 307 -0.47 -3.34 -9.89
C ASP A 307 -0.70 -2.79 -11.30
N GLU A 308 0.11 -1.82 -11.72
CA GLU A 308 0.00 -1.13 -13.00
C GLU A 308 -1.43 -0.62 -13.32
N PRO A 309 -2.04 0.17 -12.41
CA PRO A 309 -3.45 0.55 -12.50
C PRO A 309 -3.79 1.51 -13.66
N ILE A 310 -2.80 1.94 -14.43
CA ILE A 310 -2.92 2.96 -15.48
C ILE A 310 -2.32 2.52 -16.83
N SER A 311 -1.63 1.37 -16.89
CA SER A 311 -0.79 1.03 -18.05
C SER A 311 -1.57 0.78 -19.35
N ALA A 312 -2.83 0.37 -19.26
CA ALA A 312 -3.71 0.11 -20.41
C ALA A 312 -4.58 1.33 -20.81
N LEU A 313 -4.34 2.51 -20.23
CA LEU A 313 -5.20 3.69 -20.40
C LEU A 313 -4.50 4.81 -21.18
N ASP A 314 -5.29 5.60 -21.90
CA ASP A 314 -4.82 6.82 -22.56
C ASP A 314 -4.30 7.86 -21.56
N VAL A 315 -3.31 8.66 -21.96
CA VAL A 315 -2.61 9.64 -21.08
C VAL A 315 -3.57 10.56 -20.32
N SER A 316 -4.63 11.06 -20.97
CA SER A 316 -5.63 11.91 -20.31
C SER A 316 -6.42 11.18 -19.23
N ILE A 317 -6.70 9.89 -19.42
CA ILE A 317 -7.38 9.05 -18.43
C ILE A 317 -6.43 8.65 -17.30
N GLN A 318 -5.14 8.40 -17.59
CA GLN A 318 -4.13 8.13 -16.57
C GLN A 318 -4.07 9.27 -15.54
N ALA A 319 -4.01 10.52 -15.99
CA ALA A 319 -4.01 11.70 -15.12
C ALA A 319 -5.27 11.77 -14.23
N GLN A 320 -6.44 11.45 -14.78
CA GLN A 320 -7.68 11.41 -14.00
C GLN A 320 -7.65 10.31 -12.93
N VAL A 321 -7.09 9.13 -13.25
CA VAL A 321 -6.96 8.02 -12.30
C VAL A 321 -5.96 8.36 -11.19
N VAL A 322 -4.86 9.04 -11.51
CA VAL A 322 -3.90 9.54 -10.51
C VAL A 322 -4.59 10.49 -9.52
N ASN A 323 -5.40 11.45 -10.01
CA ASN A 323 -6.16 12.34 -9.13
C ASN A 323 -7.12 11.59 -8.22
N ILE A 324 -7.81 10.56 -8.73
CA ILE A 324 -8.66 9.69 -7.90
C ILE A 324 -7.85 9.05 -6.78
N PHE A 325 -6.67 8.52 -7.05
CA PHE A 325 -5.87 7.92 -5.98
C PHE A 325 -5.43 8.94 -4.93
N ASN A 326 -5.07 10.17 -5.33
CA ASN A 326 -4.75 11.25 -4.40
C ASN A 326 -5.97 11.61 -3.53
N ASP A 327 -7.16 11.77 -4.13
CA ASP A 327 -8.40 12.04 -3.40
C ASP A 327 -8.74 10.90 -2.42
N LEU A 328 -8.52 9.64 -2.82
CA LEU A 328 -8.78 8.46 -1.98
C LEU A 328 -7.74 8.32 -0.86
N LYS A 329 -6.47 8.65 -1.12
CA LYS A 329 -5.40 8.71 -0.12
C LYS A 329 -5.79 9.69 0.98
N ASP A 330 -6.13 10.93 0.60
CA ASP A 330 -6.45 11.99 1.56
C ASP A 330 -7.74 11.70 2.33
N LYS A 331 -8.77 11.19 1.63
CA LYS A 331 -10.07 10.93 2.23
C LYS A 331 -10.07 9.76 3.20
N TYR A 332 -9.30 8.70 2.92
CA TYR A 332 -9.35 7.44 3.68
C TYR A 332 -8.03 7.08 4.37
N ASN A 333 -7.03 7.98 4.33
CA ASN A 333 -5.68 7.75 4.87
C ASN A 333 -5.08 6.42 4.40
N LEU A 334 -5.25 6.12 3.11
CA LEU A 334 -4.81 4.86 2.51
C LEU A 334 -3.30 4.82 2.40
N THR A 335 -2.73 3.66 2.70
CA THR A 335 -1.34 3.36 2.34
C THR A 335 -1.34 2.61 1.02
N ILE A 336 -0.55 3.05 0.05
CA ILE A 336 -0.59 2.52 -1.31
C ILE A 336 0.80 2.02 -1.72
N LEU A 337 0.88 0.76 -2.16
CA LEU A 337 2.00 0.30 -2.97
C LEU A 337 1.60 0.48 -4.45
N PHE A 338 2.15 1.50 -5.10
CA PHE A 338 1.84 1.83 -6.48
C PHE A 338 2.90 1.24 -7.41
N ILE A 339 2.56 0.19 -8.15
CA ILE A 339 3.47 -0.47 -9.08
C ILE A 339 3.28 0.12 -10.47
N ALA A 340 4.36 0.56 -11.09
CA ALA A 340 4.34 1.07 -12.46
C ALA A 340 5.63 0.72 -13.21
N HIS A 341 5.61 0.90 -14.53
CA HIS A 341 6.80 0.85 -15.36
C HIS A 341 7.37 2.24 -15.69
N ASP A 342 6.54 3.29 -15.64
CA ASP A 342 6.91 4.67 -15.95
C ASP A 342 7.14 5.48 -14.67
N LEU A 343 8.34 6.07 -14.53
CA LEU A 343 8.71 6.92 -13.40
C LEU A 343 7.93 8.24 -13.34
N ARG A 344 7.53 8.82 -14.47
CA ARG A 344 6.83 10.13 -14.49
C ARG A 344 5.43 10.05 -13.91
N MET A 345 4.71 8.96 -14.17
CA MET A 345 3.38 8.79 -13.57
C MET A 345 3.45 8.52 -12.06
N VAL A 346 4.54 7.92 -11.62
CA VAL A 346 4.79 7.63 -10.21
C VAL A 346 5.18 8.90 -9.44
N GLU A 347 5.81 9.86 -10.11
CA GLU A 347 6.13 11.18 -9.55
C GLU A 347 4.89 11.91 -9.02
N TYR A 348 3.78 11.92 -9.77
CA TYR A 348 2.57 12.69 -9.41
C TYR A 348 1.75 12.11 -8.24
N ILE A 349 2.11 10.92 -7.74
CA ILE A 349 1.31 10.19 -6.76
C ILE A 349 2.12 9.70 -5.56
N SER A 350 3.41 9.46 -5.72
CA SER A 350 4.22 8.77 -4.71
C SER A 350 4.92 9.74 -3.78
N ASP A 351 4.99 9.40 -2.50
CA ASP A 351 5.83 10.11 -1.53
C ASP A 351 7.29 9.62 -1.62
N ARG A 352 7.46 8.33 -1.90
CA ARG A 352 8.75 7.66 -2.07
C ARG A 352 8.75 6.76 -3.29
N ILE A 353 9.91 6.58 -3.92
CA ILE A 353 10.10 5.68 -5.05
C ILE A 353 11.18 4.66 -4.70
N ALA A 354 10.90 3.39 -4.99
CA ALA A 354 11.84 2.28 -5.00
C ALA A 354 11.99 1.76 -6.44
N VAL A 355 13.22 1.79 -6.96
CA VAL A 355 13.55 1.32 -8.31
C VAL A 355 14.05 -0.12 -8.23
N MET A 356 13.45 -1.00 -9.02
CA MET A 356 13.64 -2.44 -8.96
C MET A 356 14.07 -3.01 -10.32
N ASN A 357 15.14 -3.82 -10.31
CA ASN A 357 15.63 -4.57 -11.46
C ASN A 357 15.94 -6.03 -11.10
N LYS A 358 15.61 -6.98 -11.97
CA LYS A 358 15.86 -8.43 -11.83
C LYS A 358 15.68 -8.97 -10.39
N GLY A 359 14.59 -8.59 -9.73
CA GLY A 359 14.27 -9.11 -8.40
C GLY A 359 14.89 -8.37 -7.22
N ARG A 360 15.62 -7.26 -7.44
CA ARG A 360 16.31 -6.48 -6.40
C ARG A 360 15.97 -4.99 -6.49
N ILE A 361 15.89 -4.31 -5.35
CA ILE A 361 15.84 -2.85 -5.30
C ILE A 361 17.27 -2.32 -5.49
N LEU A 362 17.43 -1.33 -6.37
CA LEU A 362 18.71 -0.71 -6.70
C LEU A 362 18.82 0.70 -6.11
N GLU A 363 17.71 1.42 -6.01
CA GLU A 363 17.67 2.80 -5.53
C GLU A 363 16.34 3.05 -4.84
N ILE A 364 16.35 3.77 -3.72
CA ILE A 364 15.13 4.12 -2.99
C ILE A 364 15.28 5.47 -2.31
N GLY A 365 14.25 6.30 -2.39
CA GLY A 365 14.23 7.56 -1.66
C GLY A 365 12.97 8.36 -1.84
N LYS A 366 12.99 9.62 -1.39
CA LYS A 366 11.90 10.58 -1.67
C LYS A 366 11.74 10.73 -3.18
N THR A 367 10.49 10.88 -3.63
CA THR A 367 10.17 11.03 -5.05
C THR A 367 10.98 12.12 -5.74
N GLU A 368 11.00 13.33 -5.17
CA GLU A 368 11.75 14.47 -5.72
C GLU A 368 13.24 14.18 -5.90
N GLU A 369 13.85 13.43 -4.98
CA GLU A 369 15.27 13.07 -5.05
C GLU A 369 15.55 12.03 -6.14
N ILE A 370 14.70 11.01 -6.26
CA ILE A 370 14.85 9.97 -7.28
C ILE A 370 14.65 10.53 -8.69
N ILE A 371 13.73 11.49 -8.86
CA ILE A 371 13.45 12.12 -10.16
C ILE A 371 14.52 13.15 -10.54
N ASN A 372 14.92 14.02 -9.62
CA ASN A 372 15.82 15.14 -9.94
C ASN A 372 17.31 14.78 -9.81
N ASN A 373 17.65 13.86 -8.91
CA ASN A 373 19.03 13.47 -8.62
C ASN A 373 19.26 11.95 -8.77
N PRO A 374 18.81 11.30 -9.86
CA PRO A 374 18.99 9.86 -10.04
C PRO A 374 20.49 9.53 -10.13
N LEU A 375 20.95 8.56 -9.33
CA LEU A 375 22.35 8.15 -9.37
C LEU A 375 22.55 6.80 -10.04
N HIS A 376 21.68 5.82 -9.83
CA HIS A 376 21.90 4.50 -10.38
C HIS A 376 21.74 4.54 -11.91
N PRO A 377 22.67 3.96 -12.71
CA PRO A 377 22.58 3.98 -14.17
C PRO A 377 21.26 3.41 -14.71
N TYR A 378 20.73 2.36 -14.06
CA TYR A 378 19.38 1.86 -14.36
C TYR A 378 18.26 2.88 -14.15
N THR A 379 18.28 3.65 -13.06
CA THR A 379 17.27 4.69 -12.79
C THR A 379 17.34 5.79 -13.85
N LYS A 380 18.55 6.19 -14.24
CA LYS A 380 18.76 7.14 -15.36
C LYS A 380 18.19 6.61 -16.66
N ALA A 381 18.48 5.35 -17.00
CA ALA A 381 17.95 4.69 -18.19
C ALA A 381 16.41 4.73 -18.24
N LEU A 382 15.75 4.47 -17.11
CA LEU A 382 14.29 4.54 -17.01
C LEU A 382 13.74 5.96 -17.23
N LEU A 383 14.41 6.99 -16.72
CA LEU A 383 13.99 8.39 -16.90
C LEU A 383 14.21 8.88 -18.34
N GLU A 384 15.33 8.50 -18.96
CA GLU A 384 15.66 8.84 -20.34
C GLU A 384 14.75 8.14 -21.36
N ALA A 385 14.27 6.94 -21.04
CA ALA A 385 13.36 6.19 -21.89
C ALA A 385 11.98 6.87 -22.07
N VAL A 386 11.63 7.84 -21.22
CA VAL A 386 10.35 8.54 -21.30
C VAL A 386 10.48 9.78 -22.21
N PRO A 387 9.71 9.90 -23.31
CA PRO A 387 9.83 11.03 -24.25
C PRO A 387 9.56 12.38 -23.55
N SER A 388 10.51 13.31 -23.53
CA SER A 388 10.30 14.68 -23.03
C SER A 388 9.90 15.63 -24.17
N ILE A 389 8.95 16.54 -23.91
CA ILE A 389 8.55 17.59 -24.87
C ILE A 389 9.72 18.55 -25.16
N HIS A 390 10.66 18.65 -24.22
CA HIS A 390 11.89 19.46 -24.30
C HIS A 390 13.14 18.66 -24.68
N GLY A 391 13.00 17.42 -25.17
CA GLY A 391 14.14 16.58 -25.54
C GLY A 391 14.86 17.11 -26.77
N ASP A 392 16.16 17.38 -26.64
CA ASP A 392 17.01 17.72 -27.77
C ASP A 392 16.99 16.60 -28.83
N LYS A 393 16.95 16.99 -30.11
CA LYS A 393 16.90 16.07 -31.27
C LYS A 393 18.08 15.09 -31.22
N GLY A 394 17.81 13.86 -30.80
CA GLY A 394 18.80 12.77 -30.66
C GLY A 394 18.44 11.71 -29.61
N SER A 395 17.51 12.02 -28.71
CA SER A 395 17.15 11.19 -27.53
C SER A 395 16.38 9.88 -27.80
N LEU A 396 16.29 9.41 -29.05
CA LEU A 396 15.60 8.16 -29.38
C LEU A 396 16.48 6.90 -29.23
N LEU A 397 17.79 7.09 -29.01
CA LEU A 397 18.72 6.05 -28.59
C LEU A 397 18.96 6.23 -27.08
N GLY A 398 17.95 5.90 -26.26
CA GLY A 398 18.08 5.94 -24.80
C GLY A 398 19.21 5.02 -24.33
N TYR A 399 19.94 5.43 -23.29
CA TYR A 399 20.98 4.60 -22.68
C TYR A 399 20.38 3.24 -22.25
N GLN A 400 20.88 2.15 -22.82
CA GLN A 400 20.46 0.80 -22.45
C GLN A 400 21.33 0.31 -21.29
N TYR A 401 20.72 0.17 -20.10
CA TYR A 401 21.40 -0.35 -18.93
C TYR A 401 21.76 -1.84 -19.10
N ASP A 402 23.04 -2.16 -18.93
CA ASP A 402 23.53 -3.53 -18.79
C ASP A 402 23.96 -3.78 -17.33
N ILE A 403 23.51 -4.88 -16.75
CA ILE A 403 23.92 -5.30 -15.40
C ILE A 403 25.40 -5.69 -15.32
N ASN A 404 26.03 -6.05 -16.44
CA ASN A 404 27.43 -6.47 -16.49
C ASN A 404 28.43 -5.32 -16.23
N ILE A 405 27.98 -4.06 -16.22
CA ILE A 405 28.82 -2.93 -15.80
C ILE A 405 29.29 -3.10 -14.35
N HIS A 406 28.48 -3.78 -13.54
CA HIS A 406 28.76 -4.06 -12.15
C HIS A 406 29.70 -5.27 -12.04
N LYS A 407 30.99 -5.03 -11.78
CA LYS A 407 32.01 -6.06 -11.58
C LYS A 407 31.98 -6.62 -10.15
N TYR A 408 30.80 -7.04 -9.68
CA TYR A 408 30.64 -7.59 -8.34
C TYR A 408 31.32 -8.95 -8.21
N SER A 409 32.04 -9.14 -7.10
CA SER A 409 32.74 -10.39 -6.77
C SER A 409 32.59 -10.71 -5.29
N GLU A 410 33.01 -11.88 -4.81
CA GLU A 410 32.92 -12.22 -3.38
C GLU A 410 33.57 -11.17 -2.47
N ASN A 411 34.64 -10.51 -2.95
CA ASN A 411 35.36 -9.47 -2.22
C ASN A 411 34.86 -8.04 -2.51
N ASN A 412 34.02 -7.88 -3.55
CA ASN A 412 33.48 -6.59 -3.98
C ASN A 412 31.96 -6.70 -4.14
N GLN A 413 31.25 -6.68 -3.01
CA GLN A 413 29.79 -6.72 -2.97
C GLN A 413 29.22 -5.31 -2.79
N PRO A 414 28.07 -5.00 -3.42
CA PRO A 414 27.41 -3.73 -3.19
C PRO A 414 26.87 -3.65 -1.76
N GLU A 415 26.83 -2.43 -1.24
CA GLU A 415 26.21 -2.09 0.03
C GLU A 415 25.18 -0.96 -0.17
N TRP A 416 24.26 -0.80 0.78
CA TRP A 416 23.37 0.35 0.78
C TRP A 416 24.15 1.56 1.25
N LEU A 417 24.29 2.53 0.35
CA LEU A 417 24.99 3.78 0.59
C LEU A 417 23.98 4.92 0.64
N LYS A 418 24.07 5.74 1.69
CA LYS A 418 23.29 6.96 1.81
C LYS A 418 23.89 8.03 0.90
N VAL A 419 23.06 8.56 -0.01
CA VAL A 419 23.44 9.60 -0.96
C VAL A 419 23.23 10.98 -0.35
N ASN A 420 22.04 11.21 0.19
CA ASN A 420 21.59 12.43 0.88
C ASN A 420 20.52 12.08 1.95
N GLU A 421 19.70 13.05 2.38
CA GLU A 421 18.58 12.78 3.28
C GLU A 421 17.52 11.88 2.64
N ASN A 422 17.43 10.64 3.13
CA ASN A 422 16.43 9.64 2.74
C ASN A 422 16.53 9.17 1.28
N HIS A 423 17.73 9.22 0.69
CA HIS A 423 18.04 8.59 -0.60
C HIS A 423 19.18 7.60 -0.44
N PHE A 424 18.93 6.38 -0.87
CA PHE A 424 19.85 5.26 -0.74
C PHE A 424 20.00 4.53 -2.07
N ILE A 425 21.21 4.06 -2.32
CA ILE A 425 21.56 3.32 -3.52
C ILE A 425 22.33 2.06 -3.15
N LEU A 426 22.07 0.97 -3.87
CA LEU A 426 22.77 -0.29 -3.73
C LEU A 426 23.96 -0.30 -4.70
N ALA A 427 25.17 -0.06 -4.18
CA ALA A 427 26.37 0.07 -4.98
C ALA A 427 27.63 -0.17 -4.16
N THR A 428 28.76 -0.30 -4.83
CA THR A 428 30.08 -0.18 -4.19
C THR A 428 30.42 1.29 -3.96
N LYS A 429 31.32 1.56 -3.00
CA LYS A 429 31.78 2.94 -2.73
C LYS A 429 32.50 3.57 -3.92
N GLU A 430 33.12 2.77 -4.77
CA GLU A 430 33.82 3.23 -5.98
C GLU A 430 32.82 3.64 -7.05
N GLU A 431 31.80 2.82 -7.31
CA GLU A 431 30.70 3.14 -8.22
C GLU A 431 30.00 4.44 -7.81
N LEU A 432 29.66 4.59 -6.53
CA LEU A 432 29.00 5.81 -6.05
C LEU A 432 29.84 7.06 -6.32
N LYS A 433 31.17 6.99 -6.14
CA LYS A 433 32.06 8.12 -6.44
C LYS A 433 32.07 8.46 -7.93
N LYS A 434 32.14 7.44 -8.80
CA LYS A 434 32.10 7.61 -10.25
C LYS A 434 30.78 8.22 -10.72
N TRP A 435 29.64 7.68 -10.26
CA TRP A 435 28.32 8.17 -10.64
C TRP A 435 28.07 9.61 -10.19
N LYS A 436 28.58 10.00 -9.01
CA LYS A 436 28.55 11.40 -8.56
C LYS A 436 29.34 12.36 -9.45
N ASN A 437 30.35 11.86 -10.15
CA ASN A 437 31.13 12.62 -11.14
C ASN A 437 30.55 12.56 -12.56
N GLY A 438 29.45 11.83 -12.77
CA GLY A 438 28.87 11.62 -14.10
C GLY A 438 29.53 10.51 -14.91
N GLU A 439 30.40 9.69 -14.30
CA GLU A 439 31.10 8.60 -14.97
C GLU A 439 30.29 7.29 -14.84
N TYR A 440 29.77 6.78 -15.96
CA TYR A 440 28.89 5.60 -16.02
C TYR A 440 29.47 4.41 -16.81
N GLU A 441 30.78 4.47 -17.11
CA GLU A 441 31.54 3.48 -17.91
C GLU A 441 32.08 2.28 -17.11
#